data_AF-A0AAD7NZP2-F1
#
_entry.id   AF-A0AAD7NZP2-F1
#
_cell.length_a   1.000
_cell.length_b   1.000
_cell.length_c   1.000
_cell.angle_alpha   90.00
_cell.angle_beta   90.00
_cell.angle_gamma   90.00
#
_symmetry.space_group_name_H-M   'P 1'
#
loop_
_entity.id
_entity.type
_entity.pdbx_description
1 polymer ?
#
loop_
_entity_poly.entity_id
_entity_poly.type
_entity_poly.pdbx_seq_one_letter_code
_entity_poly.pdbx_strand_id
1 'polypeptide(L)'
;MAFSAELIGISLAANNSFNLTPFTIDLTSEIPRLNALMNNTHLPATALYPGVSPDKGIELDFLAELQNEWLEIFDWETQQAELNEFAQYTAVIESQFAQYTAVIESQTVHFVHVKSAEADTNPLILLHGWPGSFQEFAPLNLGRA
;
A
#
# COMPACT_ATOMS: atom_id res chain seq x y z
N MET A 1 24.46 -12.29 24.72
CA MET A 1 23.88 -13.61 24.38
C MET A 1 23.48 -13.57 22.93
N ALA A 2 24.15 -14.32 22.06
CA ALA A 2 23.81 -14.41 20.64
C ALA A 2 22.78 -15.53 20.46
N PHE A 3 21.62 -15.23 19.87
CA PHE A 3 20.69 -16.26 19.43
C PHE A 3 21.26 -16.88 18.14
N SER A 4 21.63 -18.17 18.18
CA SER A 4 22.07 -18.90 16.99
C SER A 4 20.85 -19.21 16.11
N ALA A 5 20.91 -18.77 14.85
CA ALA A 5 19.91 -19.03 13.82
C ALA A 5 19.79 -20.52 13.40
N GLU A 6 20.60 -21.41 14.01
CA GLU A 6 20.65 -22.83 13.64
C GLU A 6 19.46 -23.66 14.14
N LEU A 7 18.63 -23.15 15.07
CA LEU A 7 17.58 -23.96 15.70
C LEU A 7 16.33 -24.24 14.84
N ILE A 8 16.21 -23.67 13.63
CA ILE A 8 15.01 -23.85 12.77
C ILE A 8 15.35 -24.51 11.42
N GLY A 9 16.60 -24.91 11.16
CA GLY A 9 16.96 -25.58 9.90
C GLY A 9 16.76 -24.74 8.63
N ILE A 10 16.48 -23.44 8.78
CA ILE A 10 16.48 -22.47 7.67
C ILE A 10 17.94 -22.08 7.44
N SER A 11 18.62 -22.82 6.56
CA SER A 11 19.84 -22.31 5.94
C SER A 11 19.46 -21.05 5.16
N LEU A 12 19.61 -19.87 5.76
CA LEU A 12 19.64 -18.61 5.01
C LEU A 12 20.89 -18.65 4.14
N ALA A 13 20.76 -19.18 2.92
CA ALA A 13 21.80 -19.01 1.92
C ALA A 13 22.05 -17.51 1.78
N ALA A 14 23.22 -17.06 2.22
CA ALA A 14 23.60 -15.65 2.34
C ALA A 14 23.71 -14.91 0.98
N ASN A 15 23.21 -15.51 -0.11
CA ASN A 15 23.46 -15.09 -1.49
C ASN A 15 22.21 -15.10 -2.38
N ASN A 16 20.99 -14.99 -1.84
CA ASN A 16 19.86 -14.64 -2.69
C ASN A 16 19.86 -13.12 -2.92
N SER A 17 20.48 -12.69 -4.01
CA SER A 17 20.31 -11.33 -4.52
C SER A 17 18.88 -11.18 -5.00
N PHE A 18 18.02 -10.57 -4.19
CA PHE A 18 16.71 -10.15 -4.67
C PHE A 18 16.91 -9.00 -5.67
N ASN A 19 16.39 -9.16 -6.89
CA ASN A 19 16.38 -8.09 -7.88
C ASN A 19 15.36 -7.02 -7.44
N LEU A 20 15.87 -5.95 -6.84
CA LEU A 20 15.07 -4.79 -6.44
C LEU A 20 14.97 -3.82 -7.61
N THR A 21 13.75 -3.45 -7.96
CA THR A 21 13.48 -2.45 -9.00
C THR A 21 12.93 -1.20 -8.33
N PRO A 22 13.55 0.00 -8.51
CA PRO A 22 12.96 1.25 -8.05
C PRO A 22 11.54 1.43 -8.61
N PHE A 23 10.65 1.97 -7.80
CA PHE A 23 9.24 2.15 -8.15
C PHE A 23 8.82 3.60 -7.91
N THR A 24 7.98 4.11 -8.81
CA THR A 24 7.36 5.43 -8.70
C THR A 24 5.88 5.27 -9.04
N ILE A 25 5.02 5.82 -8.20
CA ILE A 25 3.58 5.84 -8.41
C ILE A 25 3.26 6.85 -9.51
N ASP A 26 2.56 6.41 -10.55
CA ASP A 26 2.05 7.27 -11.61
C ASP A 26 0.55 7.01 -11.79
N LEU A 27 -0.26 8.00 -11.42
CA LEU A 27 -1.71 8.00 -11.48
C LEU A 27 -2.22 8.76 -12.72
N THR A 28 -1.34 9.29 -13.57
CA THR A 28 -1.71 10.19 -14.69
C THR A 28 -2.80 9.58 -15.59
N SER A 29 -2.73 8.28 -15.86
CA SER A 29 -3.73 7.57 -16.66
C SER A 29 -4.98 7.17 -15.87
N GLU A 30 -4.88 7.05 -14.54
CA GLU A 30 -5.95 6.55 -13.68
C GLU A 30 -6.89 7.67 -13.22
N ILE A 31 -6.41 8.89 -12.98
CA ILE A 31 -7.25 10.00 -12.50
C ILE A 31 -8.37 10.36 -13.51
N PRO A 32 -8.13 10.47 -14.83
CA PRO A 32 -9.21 10.69 -15.78
C PRO A 32 -10.26 9.58 -15.77
N ARG A 33 -9.82 8.33 -15.59
CA ARG A 33 -10.72 7.16 -15.48
C ARG A 33 -11.54 7.21 -14.19
N LEU A 34 -10.91 7.53 -13.05
CA LEU A 34 -11.57 7.73 -11.77
C LEU A 34 -12.66 8.81 -11.87
N ASN A 35 -12.31 9.98 -12.41
CA ASN A 35 -13.25 11.09 -12.57
C ASN A 35 -14.42 10.72 -13.50
N ALA A 36 -14.16 9.98 -14.58
CA ALA A 36 -15.23 9.50 -15.45
C ALA A 36 -16.17 8.52 -14.73
N LEU A 37 -15.63 7.60 -13.91
CA LEU A 37 -16.46 6.67 -13.13
C LEU A 37 -17.28 7.40 -12.06
N MET A 38 -16.68 8.37 -11.36
CA MET A 38 -17.34 9.16 -10.33
C MET A 38 -18.46 10.03 -10.91
N ASN A 39 -18.24 10.69 -12.05
CA ASN A 39 -19.26 11.49 -12.73
C ASN A 39 -20.45 10.66 -13.25
N ASN A 40 -20.20 9.40 -13.62
CA ASN A 40 -21.26 8.49 -14.07
C ASN A 40 -21.92 7.69 -12.92
N THR A 41 -21.47 7.90 -11.68
CA THR A 41 -22.06 7.24 -10.52
C THR A 41 -23.33 7.97 -10.10
N HIS A 42 -24.46 7.29 -10.18
CA HIS A 42 -25.76 7.83 -9.79
C HIS A 42 -26.09 7.47 -8.34
N LEU A 43 -26.11 8.48 -7.47
CA LEU A 43 -26.64 8.33 -6.13
C LEU A 43 -28.18 8.32 -6.14
N PRO A 44 -28.83 7.62 -5.19
CA PRO A 44 -30.27 7.72 -5.01
C PRO A 44 -30.72 9.17 -4.79
N ALA A 45 -31.90 9.55 -5.31
CA ALA A 45 -32.43 10.91 -5.13
C ALA A 45 -32.84 11.22 -3.68
N THR A 46 -33.09 10.18 -2.87
CA THR A 46 -33.42 10.28 -1.45
C THR A 46 -32.85 9.06 -0.72
N ALA A 47 -32.63 9.18 0.59
CA ALA A 47 -32.20 8.06 1.40
C ALA A 47 -33.21 6.91 1.34
N LEU A 48 -32.74 5.70 1.07
CA LEU A 48 -33.60 4.51 0.95
C LEU A 48 -34.30 4.16 2.27
N TYR A 49 -33.67 4.50 3.40
CA TYR A 49 -34.21 4.30 4.75
C TYR A 49 -34.10 5.58 5.58
N PRO A 50 -35.02 6.55 5.41
CA PRO A 50 -34.98 7.82 6.12
C PRO A 50 -35.09 7.63 7.63
N GLY A 51 -34.26 8.33 8.41
CA GLY A 51 -34.30 8.32 9.87
C GLY A 51 -33.67 7.08 10.53
N VAL A 52 -33.02 6.21 9.76
CA VAL A 52 -32.18 5.14 10.32
C VAL A 52 -30.91 5.74 10.90
N SER A 53 -30.45 5.19 12.02
CA SER A 53 -29.25 5.67 12.70
C SER A 53 -27.99 5.49 11.83
N PRO A 54 -27.01 6.42 11.91
CA PRO A 54 -25.73 6.31 11.21
C PRO A 54 -24.94 5.02 11.51
N ASP A 55 -25.29 4.28 12.56
CA ASP A 55 -24.67 2.99 12.88
C ASP A 55 -25.00 1.88 11.87
N LYS A 56 -25.91 2.12 10.91
CA LYS A 56 -26.32 1.17 9.86
C LYS A 56 -25.60 1.34 8.54
N GLY A 57 -24.65 2.28 8.45
CA GLY A 57 -23.83 2.48 7.26
C GLY A 57 -23.68 3.95 6.91
N ILE A 58 -23.15 4.19 5.72
CA ILE A 58 -22.88 5.55 5.25
C ILE A 58 -24.19 6.28 4.94
N GLU A 59 -24.32 7.50 5.45
CA GLU A 59 -25.46 8.36 5.14
C GLU A 59 -25.33 8.90 3.70
N LEU A 60 -26.47 9.05 3.01
CA LEU A 60 -26.50 9.49 1.62
C LEU A 60 -25.88 10.88 1.45
N ASP A 61 -26.18 11.80 2.36
CA ASP A 61 -25.67 13.17 2.28
C ASP A 61 -24.15 13.20 2.46
N PHE A 62 -23.61 12.44 3.41
CA PHE A 62 -22.17 12.29 3.58
C PHE A 62 -21.49 11.61 2.39
N LEU A 63 -22.11 10.59 1.79
CA LEU A 63 -21.58 9.97 0.56
C LEU A 63 -21.57 10.96 -0.62
N ALA A 64 -22.57 11.82 -0.74
CA ALA A 64 -22.61 12.88 -1.74
C ALA A 64 -21.52 13.93 -1.51
N GLU A 65 -21.26 14.30 -0.25
CA GLU A 65 -20.14 15.17 0.12
C GLU A 65 -18.79 14.54 -0.25
N LEU A 66 -18.57 13.26 0.05
CA LEU A 66 -17.34 12.54 -0.35
C LEU A 66 -17.18 12.46 -1.87
N GLN A 67 -18.28 12.25 -2.61
CA GLN A 67 -18.25 12.27 -4.08
C GLN A 67 -17.81 13.65 -4.60
N ASN A 68 -18.35 14.73 -4.03
CA ASN A 68 -17.98 16.10 -4.39
C ASN A 68 -16.52 16.41 -4.03
N GLU A 69 -16.06 16.00 -2.85
CA GLU A 69 -14.67 16.16 -2.42
C GLU A 69 -13.71 15.54 -3.45
N TRP A 70 -13.95 14.30 -3.86
CA TRP A 70 -13.09 13.62 -4.86
C TRP A 70 -13.10 14.27 -6.25
N LEU A 71 -14.21 14.89 -6.66
CA LEU A 71 -14.34 15.50 -7.98
C LEU A 71 -13.77 16.92 -8.04
N GLU A 72 -13.95 17.70 -6.98
CA GLU A 72 -13.77 19.16 -7.04
C GLU A 72 -12.65 19.69 -6.12
N ILE A 73 -12.28 18.94 -5.08
CA ILE A 73 -11.42 19.46 -3.99
C ILE A 73 -10.14 18.64 -3.84
N PHE A 74 -10.23 17.31 -3.96
CA PHE A 74 -9.11 16.41 -3.71
C PHE A 74 -8.06 16.50 -4.82
N ASP A 75 -6.86 16.94 -4.45
CA ASP A 75 -5.72 17.08 -5.36
C ASP A 75 -4.89 15.80 -5.42
N TRP A 76 -5.18 14.98 -6.44
CA TRP A 76 -4.45 13.74 -6.69
C TRP A 76 -2.99 13.95 -7.11
N GLU A 77 -2.65 15.09 -7.73
CA GLU A 77 -1.26 15.37 -8.13
C GLU A 77 -0.40 15.63 -6.89
N THR A 78 -0.91 16.44 -5.96
CA THR A 78 -0.27 16.66 -4.65
C THR A 78 -0.16 15.34 -3.89
N GLN A 79 -1.23 14.55 -3.82
CA GLN A 79 -1.19 13.27 -3.10
C GLN A 79 -0.18 12.28 -3.71
N GLN A 80 -0.08 12.20 -5.03
CA GLN A 80 0.91 11.38 -5.72
C GLN A 80 2.33 11.85 -5.42
N ALA A 81 2.57 13.16 -5.44
CA ALA A 81 3.88 13.73 -5.14
C ALA A 81 4.33 13.33 -3.73
N GLU A 82 3.46 13.49 -2.73
CA GLU A 82 3.75 13.10 -1.34
C GLU A 82 4.04 11.60 -1.20
N LEU A 83 3.29 10.74 -1.88
CA LEU A 83 3.53 9.29 -1.86
C LEU A 83 4.89 8.91 -2.48
N ASN A 84 5.33 9.68 -3.48
CA ASN A 84 6.61 9.47 -4.16
C ASN A 84 7.81 10.10 -3.44
N GLU A 85 7.59 10.82 -2.34
CA GLU A 85 8.68 11.24 -1.45
C GLU A 85 9.33 10.04 -0.73
N PHE A 86 8.72 8.85 -0.75
CA PHE A 86 9.32 7.67 -0.16
C PHE A 86 10.14 6.87 -1.19
N ALA A 87 11.29 6.34 -0.75
CA ALA A 87 12.06 5.39 -1.54
C ALA A 87 11.31 4.05 -1.65
N GLN A 88 10.71 3.82 -2.83
CA GLN A 88 9.86 2.68 -3.11
C GLN A 88 10.53 1.70 -4.06
N TYR A 89 10.23 0.42 -3.87
CA TYR A 89 10.77 -0.67 -4.66
C TYR A 89 9.72 -1.73 -4.92
N THR A 90 9.96 -2.50 -5.99
CA THR A 90 9.30 -3.77 -6.23
C THR A 90 10.33 -4.90 -6.27
N ALA A 91 9.93 -6.08 -5.81
CA ALA A 91 10.70 -7.30 -5.93
C ALA A 91 9.81 -8.45 -6.39
N VAL A 92 10.35 -9.31 -7.26
CA VAL A 92 9.70 -10.57 -7.62
C VAL A 92 10.10 -11.62 -6.60
N ILE A 93 9.13 -12.16 -5.88
CA ILE A 93 9.30 -13.24 -4.92
C ILE A 93 8.73 -14.50 -5.54
N GLU A 94 9.56 -15.52 -5.67
CA GLU A 94 9.13 -16.84 -6.13
C GLU A 94 8.65 -17.67 -4.94
N SER A 95 7.47 -18.25 -5.07
CA SER A 95 6.97 -19.21 -4.11
C SER A 95 7.79 -20.49 -4.19
N GLN A 96 8.62 -20.72 -3.17
CA GLN A 96 9.31 -21.98 -2.96
C GLN A 96 8.56 -22.78 -1.91
N PHE A 97 7.84 -23.83 -2.34
CA PHE A 97 7.34 -24.82 -1.39
C PHE A 97 8.47 -25.80 -1.09
N ALA A 98 8.93 -25.84 0.16
CA ALA A 98 10.09 -26.63 0.59
C ALA A 98 10.02 -28.14 0.25
N GLN A 99 8.85 -28.66 -0.12
CA GLN A 99 8.64 -30.06 -0.50
C GLN A 99 8.64 -30.32 -2.02
N TYR A 100 8.53 -29.29 -2.86
CA TYR A 100 8.41 -29.45 -4.31
C TYR A 100 9.47 -28.59 -5.02
N THR A 101 10.19 -29.17 -5.98
CA THR A 101 11.17 -28.45 -6.83
C THR A 101 10.52 -27.58 -7.90
N ALA A 102 9.18 -27.48 -7.91
CA ALA A 102 8.44 -26.66 -8.86
C ALA A 102 8.13 -25.30 -8.24
N VAL A 103 8.58 -24.23 -8.90
CA VAL A 103 8.09 -22.87 -8.66
C VAL A 103 6.65 -22.84 -9.15
N ILE A 104 5.71 -22.61 -8.23
CA ILE A 104 4.28 -22.66 -8.55
C ILE A 104 3.82 -21.27 -9.00
N GLU A 105 4.30 -20.20 -8.35
CA GLU A 105 3.88 -18.83 -8.62
C GLU A 105 5.00 -17.84 -8.27
N SER A 106 5.11 -16.75 -9.03
CA SER A 106 5.91 -15.59 -8.68
C SER A 106 4.99 -14.40 -8.42
N GLN A 107 5.31 -13.61 -7.40
CA GLN A 107 4.53 -12.44 -7.01
C GLN A 107 5.43 -11.21 -7.01
N THR A 108 4.98 -10.13 -7.65
CA THR A 108 5.60 -8.82 -7.47
C THR A 108 5.09 -8.22 -6.16
N VAL A 109 6.01 -7.88 -5.26
CA VAL A 109 5.71 -7.24 -3.98
C VAL A 109 6.26 -5.83 -4.01
N HIS A 110 5.41 -4.85 -3.75
CA HIS A 110 5.78 -3.45 -3.52
C HIS A 110 6.10 -3.21 -2.04
N PHE A 111 7.09 -2.37 -1.77
CA PHE A 111 7.42 -1.92 -0.42
C PHE A 111 8.14 -0.57 -0.44
N VAL A 112 8.03 0.16 0.68
CA VAL A 112 8.89 1.30 1.01
C VAL A 112 10.09 0.78 1.80
N HIS A 113 11.29 1.27 1.49
CA HIS A 113 12.50 0.90 2.20
C HIS A 113 13.32 2.12 2.59
N VAL A 114 13.33 2.41 3.88
CA VAL A 114 14.13 3.48 4.48
C VAL A 114 15.37 2.87 5.08
N LYS A 115 16.54 3.23 4.56
CA LYS A 115 17.83 2.76 5.07
C LYS A 115 18.30 3.66 6.22
N SER A 116 18.75 3.03 7.30
CA SER A 116 19.51 3.74 8.33
C SER A 116 20.81 4.29 7.76
N ALA A 117 21.23 5.46 8.23
CA ALA A 117 22.57 5.99 7.99
C ALA A 117 23.64 5.27 8.84
N GLU A 118 23.22 4.69 9.97
CA GLU A 118 24.09 3.95 10.89
C GLU A 118 24.27 2.50 10.44
N ALA A 119 25.52 2.01 10.56
CA ALA A 119 25.83 0.60 10.41
C ALA A 119 25.24 -0.24 11.57
N ASP A 120 25.06 -1.55 11.35
CA ASP A 120 24.62 -2.52 12.36
C ASP A 120 23.26 -2.20 13.02
N THR A 121 22.32 -1.67 12.25
CA THR A 121 20.95 -1.43 12.72
C THR A 121 20.08 -2.68 12.61
N ASN A 122 19.17 -2.83 13.58
CA ASN A 122 18.20 -3.92 13.56
C ASN A 122 17.14 -3.66 12.48
N PRO A 123 16.90 -4.60 11.56
CA PRO A 123 15.84 -4.45 10.57
C PRO A 123 14.47 -4.49 11.25
N LEU A 124 13.57 -3.59 10.83
CA LEU A 124 12.18 -3.55 11.25
C LEU A 124 11.28 -3.68 10.03
N ILE A 125 10.30 -4.57 10.11
CA ILE A 125 9.27 -4.72 9.08
C ILE A 125 7.96 -4.17 9.67
N LEU A 126 7.35 -3.25 8.95
CA LEU A 126 6.03 -2.71 9.26
C LEU A 126 5.03 -3.30 8.27
N LEU A 127 3.97 -3.92 8.78
CA LEU A 127 2.94 -4.58 8.00
C LEU A 127 1.61 -3.86 8.24
N HIS A 128 0.99 -3.36 7.18
CA HIS A 128 -0.33 -2.74 7.28
C HIS A 128 -1.43 -3.82 7.34
N GLY A 129 -2.61 -3.42 7.78
CA GLY A 129 -3.80 -4.26 7.79
C GLY A 129 -4.73 -3.99 6.60
N TRP A 130 -5.95 -4.53 6.70
CA TRP A 130 -7.09 -4.14 5.88
C TRP A 130 -8.00 -3.22 6.71
N PRO A 131 -8.58 -2.14 6.14
CA PRO A 131 -8.55 -1.66 4.75
C PRO A 131 -7.36 -0.74 4.42
N GLY A 132 -6.28 -0.84 5.19
CA GLY A 132 -5.10 0.01 5.13
C GLY A 132 -4.15 -0.22 3.96
N SER A 133 -3.10 0.59 3.94
CA SER A 133 -1.96 0.48 3.02
C SER A 133 -0.67 0.92 3.71
N PHE A 134 0.46 0.87 2.99
CA PHE A 134 1.74 1.38 3.49
C PHE A 134 1.69 2.86 3.93
N GLN A 135 0.72 3.63 3.42
CA GLN A 135 0.53 5.05 3.75
C GLN A 135 0.25 5.28 5.24
N GLU A 136 -0.29 4.29 5.97
CA GLU A 136 -0.53 4.37 7.41
C GLU A 136 0.74 4.68 8.21
N PHE A 137 1.91 4.34 7.66
CA PHE A 137 3.21 4.57 8.30
C PHE A 137 3.85 5.91 7.92
N ALA A 138 3.27 6.69 6.99
CA ALA A 138 3.80 7.99 6.59
C ALA A 138 4.02 8.98 7.76
N PRO A 139 3.13 9.06 8.78
CA PRO A 139 3.33 9.95 9.93
C PRO A 139 4.55 9.62 10.80
N LEU A 140 5.14 8.43 10.68
CA LEU A 140 6.35 8.05 11.41
C LEU A 140 7.60 8.81 10.93
N ASN A 141 7.46 9.64 9.88
CA ASN A 141 8.52 10.45 9.28
C ASN A 141 9.77 9.63 8.96
N LEU A 142 9.56 8.40 8.47
CA LEU A 142 10.61 7.50 8.04
C LEU A 142 11.21 8.09 6.77
N GLY A 143 12.41 8.68 6.89
CA GLY A 143 13.24 9.25 5.82
C GLY A 143 12.58 9.42 4.45
N ARG A 144 12.02 10.61 4.20
CA ARG A 144 11.63 11.07 2.86
C ARG A 144 12.92 11.27 2.03
N ALA A 145 12.87 10.85 0.77
CA ALA A 145 13.96 10.91 -0.20
C ALA A 145 14.27 12.34 -0.66
#